data_AF-A0A1F9XZW4-F1
#
_entry.id   AF-A0A1F9XZW4-F1
#
_cell.length_a   1.000
_cell.length_b   1.000
_cell.length_c   1.000
_cell.angle_alpha   90.00
_cell.angle_beta   90.00
_cell.angle_gamma   90.00
#
_symmetry.space_group_name_H-M   'P 1'
#
loop_
_entity.id
_entity.type
_entity.pdbx_description
1 polymer ?
#
loop_
_entity_poly.entity_id
_entity_poly.type
_entity_poly.pdbx_seq_one_letter_code
_entity_poly.pdbx_strand_id
1 'polypeptide(L)'
;MFKMVVATVCLMGLSGGLGAQVVESTASYSEIPEEIVIKSEAEDKLRTARPPLKIKTDDFETIRKSLDPDRDLFLFESGDFLSLSRNYPEKLLSSQIIQPWRVGFSDKTVIVFYPRRKLEETFNKNFTEKTAKDIQWTLSVTDEEGKIFHKYSGSGLPPEIINWTGENDQREWLKAGHNYAQVYVFVDELGVPKTVIGDIIKFTAIVFQKGSKLNISLDSVAVFGPTKSMKTVEKTQGEVMLSATADLIKRRYYNVPVKVEVYAQTRDLGELQAEQIRNFLKKALMTGETVIASEGFEESFAQQRIDIALMNK
;
A
#
# COMPACT_ATOMS: atom_id res chain seq x y z
N MET A 1 30.19 -36.10 4.14
CA MET A 1 30.69 -37.19 5.00
C MET A 1 29.52 -37.63 5.88
N PHE A 2 29.13 -38.92 5.89
CA PHE A 2 27.95 -39.50 6.59
C PHE A 2 26.56 -38.96 6.12
N LYS A 3 25.55 -39.76 5.70
CA LYS A 3 24.82 -40.92 6.30
C LYS A 3 24.00 -40.50 7.54
N MET A 4 22.72 -40.84 7.74
CA MET A 4 21.92 -42.07 7.46
C MET A 4 20.47 -41.73 6.98
N VAL A 5 19.77 -42.48 6.10
CA VAL A 5 19.14 -43.84 6.22
C VAL A 5 17.93 -43.78 7.20
N VAL A 6 16.69 -44.20 6.89
CA VAL A 6 16.21 -45.58 6.65
C VAL A 6 15.51 -45.78 5.28
N ALA A 7 14.29 -46.32 5.23
CA ALA A 7 13.67 -47.12 4.14
C ALA A 7 12.15 -47.35 4.51
N THR A 8 11.27 -48.13 3.86
CA THR A 8 11.42 -49.43 3.18
C THR A 8 10.34 -49.73 2.12
N VAL A 9 10.76 -50.47 1.08
CA VAL A 9 10.05 -51.14 -0.04
C VAL A 9 9.20 -52.34 0.41
N CYS A 10 8.10 -52.65 -0.30
CA CYS A 10 7.51 -54.00 -0.34
C CYS A 10 7.10 -54.38 -1.77
N LEU A 11 7.50 -55.58 -2.21
CA LEU A 11 7.27 -56.13 -3.55
C LEU A 11 7.26 -57.66 -3.46
N MET A 12 6.28 -58.33 -4.10
CA MET A 12 6.41 -59.61 -4.85
C MET A 12 5.12 -60.45 -4.87
N GLY A 13 4.94 -61.17 -5.99
CA GLY A 13 4.15 -62.41 -6.08
C GLY A 13 2.86 -62.31 -6.89
N LEU A 14 2.53 -63.22 -7.80
CA LEU A 14 3.32 -64.27 -8.50
C LEU A 14 2.47 -64.74 -9.71
N SER A 15 3.08 -65.25 -10.79
CA SER A 15 2.39 -65.61 -12.04
C SER A 15 2.45 -67.11 -12.36
N GLY A 16 1.40 -67.62 -13.02
CA GLY A 16 1.46 -68.87 -13.82
C GLY A 16 0.40 -69.93 -13.52
N GLY A 17 -0.26 -70.44 -14.56
CA GLY A 17 -1.17 -71.60 -14.48
C GLY A 17 -2.04 -71.76 -15.73
N LEU A 18 -1.66 -72.67 -16.64
CA LEU A 18 -2.43 -73.10 -17.83
C LEU A 18 -3.16 -74.42 -17.54
N GLY A 19 -4.35 -74.60 -18.13
CA GLY A 19 -5.13 -75.85 -18.11
C GLY A 19 -6.30 -75.75 -19.09
N ALA A 20 -6.68 -76.85 -19.77
CA ALA A 20 -7.44 -76.79 -21.03
C ALA A 20 -8.57 -77.84 -21.15
N GLN A 21 -9.47 -77.61 -22.12
CA GLN A 21 -10.24 -78.60 -22.92
C GLN A 21 -11.38 -79.43 -22.21
N VAL A 22 -12.62 -79.48 -22.75
CA VAL A 22 -13.24 -80.44 -23.73
C VAL A 22 -13.83 -81.72 -23.09
N VAL A 23 -15.05 -82.22 -23.40
CA VAL A 23 -16.29 -81.62 -23.99
C VAL A 23 -17.49 -82.60 -23.83
N GLU A 24 -18.72 -82.14 -24.16
CA GLU A 24 -19.94 -82.92 -24.53
C GLU A 24 -20.67 -83.94 -23.60
N SER A 25 -22.00 -83.71 -23.53
CA SER A 25 -23.09 -84.69 -23.77
C SER A 25 -23.44 -85.81 -22.78
N THR A 26 -24.74 -85.99 -22.58
CA THR A 26 -25.47 -87.25 -22.88
C THR A 26 -26.97 -86.96 -22.99
N ALA A 27 -27.73 -87.84 -23.65
CA ALA A 27 -29.08 -87.54 -24.13
C ALA A 27 -30.11 -88.63 -23.77
N SER A 28 -31.40 -88.27 -23.98
CA SER A 28 -32.50 -89.15 -24.37
C SER A 28 -33.33 -89.87 -23.28
N TYR A 29 -34.57 -90.19 -23.71
CA TYR A 29 -35.65 -91.01 -23.12
C TYR A 29 -36.62 -90.32 -22.12
N SER A 30 -37.95 -90.46 -22.23
CA SER A 30 -38.84 -90.84 -23.36
C SER A 30 -40.33 -90.65 -22.97
N GLU A 31 -41.21 -90.63 -23.98
CA GLU A 31 -42.65 -90.96 -23.90
C GLU A 31 -43.67 -89.96 -23.31
N ILE A 32 -44.95 -90.24 -23.60
CA ILE A 32 -46.07 -89.27 -23.74
C ILE A 32 -47.14 -89.50 -22.62
N PRO A 33 -48.31 -88.81 -22.56
CA PRO A 33 -48.89 -88.37 -21.30
C PRO A 33 -50.08 -89.23 -20.83
N GLU A 34 -50.66 -88.92 -19.66
CA GLU A 34 -52.06 -89.29 -19.41
C GLU A 34 -52.79 -88.32 -18.45
N GLU A 35 -54.08 -88.15 -18.72
CA GLU A 35 -55.00 -87.22 -18.06
C GLU A 35 -55.87 -87.97 -17.04
N ILE A 36 -55.82 -87.61 -15.75
CA ILE A 36 -56.88 -87.98 -14.80
C ILE A 36 -57.27 -86.79 -13.92
N VAL A 37 -58.46 -86.25 -14.20
CA VAL A 37 -59.22 -85.34 -13.34
C VAL A 37 -59.80 -86.09 -12.14
N ILE A 38 -59.80 -85.50 -10.94
CA ILE A 38 -60.89 -85.65 -9.95
C ILE A 38 -60.89 -84.45 -8.99
N LYS A 39 -62.08 -84.11 -8.50
CA LYS A 39 -62.40 -82.85 -7.83
C LYS A 39 -62.38 -82.96 -6.29
N SER A 40 -61.95 -81.86 -5.68
CA SER A 40 -62.29 -81.34 -4.34
C SER A 40 -63.08 -82.21 -3.35
N GLU A 41 -62.52 -82.37 -2.13
CA GLU A 41 -63.19 -81.92 -0.89
C GLU A 41 -62.23 -81.99 0.32
N ALA A 42 -61.63 -80.84 0.67
CA ALA A 42 -61.02 -80.59 1.99
C ALA A 42 -60.82 -79.07 2.17
N GLU A 43 -61.69 -78.41 2.94
CA GLU A 43 -61.49 -77.02 3.36
C GLU A 43 -60.42 -76.93 4.46
N ASP A 44 -59.15 -77.11 4.11
CA ASP A 44 -58.07 -76.70 5.00
C ASP A 44 -57.81 -75.20 4.84
N LYS A 45 -58.10 -74.43 5.91
CA LYS A 45 -58.11 -72.97 5.89
C LYS A 45 -56.70 -72.40 5.77
N LEU A 46 -56.20 -72.30 4.53
CA LEU A 46 -54.96 -71.64 4.19
C LEU A 46 -54.97 -70.16 4.64
N ARG A 47 -54.37 -69.90 5.81
CA ARG A 47 -54.00 -68.56 6.27
C ARG A 47 -52.90 -68.00 5.36
N THR A 48 -53.28 -67.56 4.18
CA THR A 48 -52.42 -66.81 3.27
C THR A 48 -52.23 -65.40 3.82
N ALA A 49 -51.25 -65.26 4.71
CA ALA A 49 -50.71 -63.94 5.07
C ALA A 49 -50.15 -63.29 3.81
N ARG A 50 -50.91 -62.35 3.22
CA ARG A 50 -50.48 -61.63 2.02
C ARG A 50 -49.16 -60.92 2.35
N PRO A 51 -48.08 -61.13 1.57
CA PRO A 51 -46.82 -60.45 1.84
C PRO A 51 -47.02 -58.93 1.71
N PRO A 52 -46.47 -58.12 2.63
CA PRO A 52 -46.66 -56.67 2.61
C PRO A 52 -45.95 -56.07 1.39
N LEU A 53 -46.74 -55.65 0.40
CA LEU A 53 -46.26 -54.94 -0.78
C LEU A 53 -45.72 -53.56 -0.36
N LYS A 54 -44.41 -53.45 -0.21
CA LYS A 54 -43.70 -52.17 -0.05
C LYS A 54 -43.62 -51.47 -1.40
N ILE A 55 -44.76 -50.92 -1.85
CA ILE A 55 -44.80 -50.04 -3.02
C ILE A 55 -44.03 -48.77 -2.63
N LYS A 56 -42.86 -48.57 -3.23
CA LYS A 56 -42.14 -47.29 -3.15
C LYS A 56 -42.76 -46.34 -4.17
N THR A 57 -43.73 -45.54 -3.75
CA THR A 57 -44.14 -44.37 -4.52
C THR A 57 -43.04 -43.31 -4.40
N ASP A 58 -42.53 -42.84 -5.54
CA ASP A 58 -41.68 -41.65 -5.61
C ASP A 58 -42.59 -40.47 -5.95
N ASP A 59 -42.87 -39.63 -4.95
CA ASP A 59 -43.87 -38.55 -5.05
C ASP A 59 -43.57 -37.51 -6.15
N PHE A 60 -42.38 -37.58 -6.77
CA PHE A 60 -41.91 -36.69 -7.83
C PHE A 60 -41.75 -37.37 -9.19
N GLU A 61 -42.13 -38.65 -9.36
CA GLU A 61 -41.97 -39.39 -10.63
C GLU A 61 -42.66 -38.70 -11.82
N THR A 62 -43.84 -38.11 -11.58
CA THR A 62 -44.59 -37.31 -12.57
C THR A 62 -43.90 -36.01 -12.94
N ILE A 63 -43.20 -35.35 -12.01
CA ILE A 63 -42.59 -34.03 -12.22
C ILE A 63 -41.21 -34.14 -12.88
N ARG A 64 -40.46 -35.22 -12.63
CA ARG A 64 -39.13 -35.42 -13.25
C ARG A 64 -39.19 -35.43 -14.78
N LYS A 65 -40.18 -36.10 -15.37
CA LYS A 65 -40.36 -36.16 -16.84
C LYS A 65 -40.62 -34.79 -17.49
N SER A 66 -41.23 -33.85 -16.76
CA SER A 66 -41.39 -32.46 -17.23
C SER A 66 -40.14 -31.59 -17.01
N LEU A 67 -39.26 -31.98 -16.09
CA LEU A 67 -38.01 -31.26 -15.80
C LEU A 67 -36.82 -31.74 -16.63
N ASP A 68 -36.86 -32.94 -17.23
CA ASP A 68 -35.79 -33.46 -18.08
C ASP A 68 -35.35 -32.52 -19.23
N PRO A 69 -36.22 -31.80 -19.98
CA PRO A 69 -35.76 -30.86 -21.01
C PRO A 69 -35.11 -29.59 -20.46
N ASP A 70 -35.57 -29.09 -19.30
CA ASP A 70 -34.99 -27.92 -18.63
C ASP A 70 -33.78 -28.28 -17.75
N ARG A 71 -33.51 -29.57 -17.56
CA ARG A 71 -32.42 -30.07 -16.72
C ARG A 71 -31.06 -29.57 -17.19
N ASP A 72 -30.86 -29.48 -18.49
CA ASP A 72 -29.62 -28.94 -19.07
C ASP A 72 -29.51 -27.41 -18.85
N LEU A 73 -30.63 -26.69 -18.71
CA LEU A 73 -30.62 -25.26 -18.33
C LEU A 73 -30.31 -25.07 -16.83
N PHE A 74 -30.85 -25.94 -15.97
CA PHE A 74 -30.53 -25.92 -14.52
C PHE A 74 -29.12 -26.42 -14.20
N LEU A 75 -28.55 -27.29 -15.05
CA LEU A 75 -27.16 -27.72 -15.00
C LEU A 75 -26.22 -26.78 -15.78
N PHE A 76 -26.75 -25.76 -16.46
CA PHE A 76 -25.95 -24.72 -17.11
C PHE A 76 -25.43 -23.72 -16.07
N GLU A 77 -24.56 -24.21 -15.19
CA GLU A 77 -23.67 -23.35 -14.42
C GLU A 77 -22.76 -22.61 -15.40
N SER A 78 -23.09 -21.35 -15.73
CA SER A 78 -22.20 -20.56 -16.57
C SER A 78 -20.84 -20.47 -15.88
N GLY A 79 -19.76 -20.65 -16.65
CA GLY A 79 -18.40 -20.74 -16.10
C GLY A 79 -17.96 -19.51 -15.30
N ASP A 80 -18.71 -18.42 -15.40
CA ASP A 80 -18.53 -17.20 -14.62
C ASP A 80 -18.96 -17.35 -13.16
N PHE A 81 -19.98 -18.16 -12.83
CA PHE A 81 -20.43 -18.36 -11.44
C PHE A 81 -19.52 -19.31 -10.63
N LEU A 82 -18.81 -20.23 -11.30
CA LEU A 82 -18.02 -21.27 -10.65
C LEU A 82 -16.71 -20.82 -10.00
N SER A 83 -16.33 -19.55 -10.16
CA SER A 83 -15.12 -18.99 -9.54
C SER A 83 -15.47 -17.80 -8.64
N LEU A 84 -15.85 -18.13 -7.40
CA LEU A 84 -15.96 -17.16 -6.30
C LEU A 84 -14.69 -16.29 -6.23
N SER A 85 -13.51 -16.87 -6.48
CA SER A 85 -12.22 -16.18 -6.52
C SER A 85 -11.96 -15.25 -7.72
N ARG A 86 -12.70 -15.37 -8.84
CA ARG A 86 -12.65 -14.37 -9.94
C ARG A 86 -13.56 -13.19 -9.64
N ASN A 87 -14.76 -13.45 -9.12
CA ASN A 87 -15.78 -12.42 -8.90
C ASN A 87 -15.62 -11.69 -7.55
N TYR A 88 -15.07 -12.37 -6.56
CA TYR A 88 -14.73 -11.85 -5.24
C TYR A 88 -13.22 -12.08 -5.01
N PRO A 89 -12.36 -11.14 -5.42
CA PRO A 89 -10.95 -11.26 -5.13
C PRO A 89 -10.74 -11.15 -3.61
N GLU A 90 -10.32 -12.26 -2.97
CA GLU A 90 -10.16 -12.40 -1.51
C GLU A 90 -9.31 -11.29 -0.87
N LYS A 91 -8.43 -10.68 -1.67
CA LYS A 91 -7.84 -9.38 -1.42
C LYS A 91 -8.26 -8.44 -2.53
N LEU A 92 -8.76 -7.26 -2.17
CA LEU A 92 -8.74 -6.12 -3.08
C LEU A 92 -7.27 -5.81 -3.43
N LEU A 93 -6.77 -6.40 -4.54
CA LEU A 93 -5.42 -6.21 -5.08
C LEU A 93 -5.20 -4.80 -5.66
N SER A 94 -6.03 -3.84 -5.28
CA SER A 94 -5.79 -2.43 -5.55
C SER A 94 -4.69 -1.93 -4.62
N SER A 95 -3.47 -1.83 -5.16
CA SER A 95 -2.37 -1.07 -4.55
C SER A 95 -2.65 0.44 -4.48
N GLN A 96 -3.83 0.89 -4.91
CA GLN A 96 -4.26 2.29 -4.93
C GLN A 96 -5.16 2.66 -3.74
N ILE A 97 -5.47 1.72 -2.83
CA ILE A 97 -6.16 2.00 -1.56
C ILE A 97 -5.37 3.03 -0.78
N ILE A 98 -6.03 4.13 -0.41
CA ILE A 98 -5.43 5.24 0.32
C ILE A 98 -5.01 4.77 1.72
N GLN A 99 -3.74 4.93 2.11
CA GLN A 99 -3.22 4.44 3.40
C GLN A 99 -2.89 5.60 4.36
N PRO A 100 -3.78 5.98 5.30
CA PRO A 100 -3.61 7.14 6.18
C PRO A 100 -2.29 7.17 6.94
N TRP A 101 -1.83 6.01 7.40
CA TRP A 101 -0.63 5.84 8.20
C TRP A 101 0.68 6.03 7.41
N ARG A 102 0.65 6.09 6.07
CA ARG A 102 1.84 6.43 5.26
C ARG A 102 2.16 7.93 5.25
N VAL A 103 1.23 8.78 5.69
CA VAL A 103 1.36 10.24 5.58
C VAL A 103 2.25 10.76 6.71
N GLY A 104 3.55 10.85 6.44
CA GLY A 104 4.53 11.55 7.30
C GLY A 104 4.57 13.07 7.09
N PHE A 105 3.72 13.61 6.21
CA PHE A 105 3.67 15.06 5.93
C PHE A 105 2.90 15.79 7.02
N SER A 106 3.54 16.74 7.69
CA SER A 106 2.84 17.71 8.52
C SER A 106 2.22 18.79 7.62
N ASP A 107 0.90 18.98 7.70
CA ASP A 107 0.17 20.03 6.96
C ASP A 107 0.64 21.45 7.29
N LYS A 108 1.33 21.60 8.41
CA LYS A 108 1.98 22.82 8.86
C LYS A 108 3.31 22.41 9.44
N THR A 109 4.41 22.81 8.79
CA THR A 109 5.76 22.73 9.35
C THR A 109 5.94 23.78 10.43
N VAL A 110 5.25 23.61 11.56
CA VAL A 110 5.45 24.44 12.75
C VAL A 110 6.74 23.97 13.42
N ILE A 111 7.83 24.67 13.13
CA ILE A 111 9.12 24.50 13.78
C ILE A 111 9.06 25.24 15.11
N VAL A 112 9.41 24.54 16.18
CA VAL A 112 9.31 25.04 17.55
C VAL A 112 10.72 25.26 18.09
N PHE A 113 11.11 26.52 18.23
CA PHE A 113 12.40 26.92 18.81
C PHE A 113 12.27 27.23 20.30
N TYR A 114 13.31 26.91 21.08
CA TYR A 114 13.32 27.06 22.53
C TYR A 114 14.48 27.98 23.00
N PRO A 115 14.48 29.29 22.63
CA PRO A 115 15.62 30.17 22.89
C PRO A 115 15.87 30.39 24.39
N ARG A 116 14.84 30.43 25.23
CA ARG A 116 14.98 30.53 26.69
C ARG A 116 15.76 29.36 27.28
N ARG A 117 15.39 28.13 26.92
CA ARG A 117 16.09 26.92 27.38
C ARG A 117 17.56 26.95 26.96
N LYS A 118 17.84 27.36 25.71
CA LYS A 118 19.22 27.50 25.20
C LYS A 118 20.01 28.57 25.94
N LEU A 119 19.39 29.69 26.32
CA LEU A 119 20.02 30.71 27.15
C LEU A 119 20.37 30.18 28.55
N GLU A 120 19.42 29.52 29.23
CA GLU A 120 19.64 28.93 30.55
C GLU A 120 20.76 27.86 30.53
N GLU A 121 20.79 27.00 29.50
CA GLU A 121 21.89 26.05 29.21
C GLU A 121 23.25 26.75 28.98
N THR A 122 23.28 27.95 28.38
CA THR A 122 24.52 28.68 28.02
C THR A 122 25.19 29.37 29.22
N PHE A 123 24.40 29.76 30.21
CA PHE A 123 24.85 30.55 31.36
C PHE A 123 24.81 29.76 32.69
N ASN A 124 24.24 28.55 32.71
CA ASN A 124 24.02 27.72 33.90
C ASN A 124 23.32 28.48 35.03
N LYS A 125 22.35 29.34 34.67
CA LYS A 125 21.61 30.23 35.58
C LYS A 125 20.16 30.36 35.11
N ASN A 126 19.24 30.41 36.08
CA ASN A 126 17.84 30.71 35.83
C ASN A 126 17.66 32.23 35.80
N PHE A 127 17.25 32.79 34.67
CA PHE A 127 17.04 34.24 34.54
C PHE A 127 15.60 34.63 34.88
N THR A 128 15.47 35.74 35.61
CA THR A 128 14.20 36.44 35.83
C THR A 128 14.15 37.68 34.92
N GLU A 129 12.96 38.17 34.58
CA GLU A 129 12.77 39.37 33.73
C GLU A 129 13.61 40.58 34.18
N LYS A 130 13.77 40.77 35.50
CA LYS A 130 14.59 41.87 36.08
C LYS A 130 16.08 41.74 35.78
N THR A 131 16.62 40.52 35.74
CA THR A 131 18.05 40.23 35.49
C THR A 131 18.36 39.99 34.02
N ALA A 132 17.34 39.79 33.18
CA ALA A 132 17.53 39.56 31.75
C ALA A 132 17.40 40.83 30.92
N LYS A 133 16.99 41.96 31.52
CA LYS A 133 16.56 43.18 30.82
C LYS A 133 17.58 43.73 29.82
N ASP A 134 18.86 43.65 30.18
CA ASP A 134 19.98 44.19 29.41
C ASP A 134 20.66 43.13 28.52
N ILE A 135 20.18 41.88 28.55
CA ILE A 135 20.59 40.82 27.62
C ILE A 135 19.98 41.09 26.25
N GLN A 136 20.79 40.94 25.19
CA GLN A 136 20.30 40.90 23.82
C GLN A 136 20.39 39.48 23.30
N TRP A 137 19.36 39.02 22.58
CA TRP A 137 19.33 37.70 21.99
C TRP A 137 19.03 37.79 20.49
N THR A 138 19.62 36.88 19.74
CA THR A 138 19.39 36.69 18.31
C THR A 138 19.30 35.19 18.04
N LEU A 139 18.30 34.79 17.28
CA LEU A 139 18.16 33.45 16.72
C LEU A 139 18.19 33.60 15.19
N SER A 140 19.25 33.14 14.56
CA SER A 140 19.39 33.08 13.11
C SER A 140 19.18 31.64 12.65
N VAL A 141 18.36 31.44 11.63
CA VAL A 141 18.31 30.18 10.88
C VAL A 141 19.20 30.33 9.66
N THR A 142 20.20 29.47 9.50
CA THR A 142 21.13 29.49 8.37
C THR A 142 20.95 28.26 7.48
N ASP A 143 21.04 28.46 6.18
CA ASP A 143 21.07 27.40 5.16
C ASP A 143 22.43 26.66 5.17
N GLU A 144 22.56 25.60 4.37
CA GLU A 144 23.77 24.78 4.26
C GLU A 144 24.99 25.55 3.73
N GLU A 145 24.76 26.63 2.98
CA GLU A 145 25.79 27.58 2.53
C GLU A 145 26.22 28.60 3.61
N GLY A 146 25.65 28.50 4.83
CA GLY A 146 25.87 29.45 5.93
C GLY A 146 25.13 30.79 5.78
N LYS A 147 24.37 30.98 4.70
CA LYS A 147 23.53 32.16 4.47
C LYS A 147 22.38 32.21 5.46
N ILE A 148 22.14 33.37 6.09
CA ILE A 148 20.98 33.58 6.97
C ILE A 148 19.71 33.54 6.12
N PHE A 149 18.82 32.58 6.43
CA PHE A 149 17.52 32.40 5.81
C PHE A 149 16.43 33.22 6.52
N HIS A 150 16.43 33.24 7.85
CA HIS A 150 15.53 34.07 8.67
C HIS A 150 16.19 34.43 10.01
N LYS A 151 15.76 35.52 10.65
CA LYS A 151 16.35 36.03 11.89
C LYS A 151 15.29 36.58 12.84
N TYR A 152 15.27 36.06 14.06
CA TYR A 152 14.62 36.68 15.21
C TYR A 152 15.65 37.41 16.06
N SER A 153 15.26 38.52 16.66
CA SER A 153 16.08 39.23 17.65
C SER A 153 15.21 39.98 18.65
N GLY A 154 15.68 40.09 19.88
CA GLY A 154 15.04 40.89 20.92
C GLY A 154 16.02 41.27 22.03
N SER A 155 15.56 42.14 22.92
CA SER A 155 16.19 42.42 24.20
C SER A 155 15.36 41.78 25.32
N GLY A 156 15.96 41.64 26.51
CA GLY A 156 15.30 41.03 27.65
C GLY A 156 15.42 39.50 27.66
N LEU A 157 14.53 38.87 28.43
CA LEU A 157 14.39 37.42 28.44
C LEU A 157 13.78 36.95 27.10
N PRO A 158 14.41 36.03 26.35
CA PRO A 158 13.79 35.44 25.17
C PRO A 158 12.53 34.64 25.56
N PRO A 159 11.54 34.53 24.65
CA PRO A 159 10.35 33.73 24.89
C PRO A 159 10.71 32.26 25.11
N GLU A 160 9.87 31.54 25.84
CA GLU A 160 10.06 30.10 26.07
C GLU A 160 9.99 29.30 24.77
N ILE A 161 9.08 29.71 23.88
CA ILE A 161 8.79 29.06 22.60
C ILE A 161 8.66 30.12 21.50
N ILE A 162 9.30 29.90 20.35
CA ILE A 162 9.00 30.60 19.08
C ILE A 162 8.48 29.56 18.08
N ASN A 163 7.26 29.77 17.60
CA ASN A 163 6.66 28.96 16.54
C ASN A 163 6.93 29.61 15.18
N TRP A 164 7.69 28.94 14.33
CA TRP A 164 8.01 29.38 12.97
C TRP A 164 7.34 28.46 11.94
N THR A 165 6.83 29.04 10.85
CA THR A 165 6.14 28.31 9.78
C THR A 165 7.08 27.70 8.74
N GLY A 166 8.35 28.14 8.70
CA GLY A 166 9.27 27.82 7.61
C GLY A 166 9.23 28.81 6.43
N GLU A 167 8.63 29.99 6.61
CA GLU A 167 8.61 31.09 5.63
C GLU A 167 9.58 32.20 6.09
N ASN A 168 10.36 32.79 5.18
CA ASN A 168 11.22 33.94 5.47
C ASN A 168 10.52 35.29 5.20
N ASP A 169 11.21 36.39 5.51
CA ASP A 169 10.69 37.76 5.35
C ASP A 169 10.41 38.12 3.87
N GLN A 170 11.06 37.42 2.93
CA GLN A 170 10.85 37.53 1.48
C GLN A 170 9.69 36.65 0.95
N ARG A 171 8.98 35.91 1.82
CA ARG A 171 7.95 34.90 1.45
C ARG A 171 8.48 33.71 0.64
N GLU A 172 9.75 33.41 0.79
CA GLU A 172 10.34 32.15 0.35
C GLU A 172 10.17 31.11 1.46
N TRP A 173 9.93 29.87 1.04
CA TRP A 173 9.73 28.75 1.93
C TRP A 173 10.99 27.91 2.03
N LEU A 174 11.18 27.26 3.18
CA LEU A 174 12.16 26.19 3.36
C LEU A 174 12.07 25.17 2.20
N LYS A 175 13.23 24.75 1.70
CA LYS A 175 13.33 23.78 0.62
C LYS A 175 13.50 22.37 1.20
N ALA A 176 12.79 21.38 0.64
CA ALA A 176 12.97 19.99 1.06
C ALA A 176 14.35 19.46 0.64
N GLY A 177 14.96 18.61 1.47
CA GLY A 177 16.28 18.01 1.26
C GLY A 177 17.47 18.81 1.80
N HIS A 178 17.30 20.11 2.04
CA HIS A 178 18.33 20.99 2.59
C HIS A 178 18.47 20.88 4.12
N ASN A 179 19.64 21.22 4.63
CA ASN A 179 19.95 21.23 6.05
C ASN A 179 19.98 22.67 6.59
N TYR A 180 19.10 22.97 7.54
CA TYR A 180 19.03 24.28 8.19
C TYR A 180 19.57 24.20 9.62
N ALA A 181 20.50 25.07 9.97
CA ALA A 181 21.06 25.16 11.31
C ALA A 181 20.47 26.36 12.06
N GLN A 182 20.14 26.16 13.33
CA GLN A 182 19.74 27.24 14.25
C GLN A 182 20.96 27.74 15.02
N VAL A 183 21.23 29.04 14.94
CA VAL A 183 22.35 29.72 15.59
C VAL A 183 21.81 30.77 16.55
N TYR A 184 21.99 30.51 17.84
CA TYR A 184 21.65 31.42 18.91
C TYR A 184 22.87 32.29 19.26
N VAL A 185 22.67 33.59 19.39
CA VAL A 185 23.69 34.53 19.87
C VAL A 185 23.09 35.32 21.03
N PHE A 186 23.71 35.22 22.20
CA PHE A 186 23.32 35.92 23.42
C PHE A 186 24.42 36.92 23.80
N VAL A 187 24.08 38.19 23.92
CA VAL A 187 24.99 39.25 24.39
C VAL A 187 24.61 39.59 25.83
N ASP A 188 25.54 39.38 26.74
CA ASP A 188 25.37 39.62 28.18
C ASP A 188 25.46 41.13 28.53
N GLU A 189 25.17 41.50 29.78
CA GLU A 189 25.33 42.87 30.32
C GLU A 189 26.72 43.47 30.03
N LEU A 190 27.74 42.61 30.01
CA LEU A 190 29.15 42.96 29.75
C LEU A 190 29.48 43.13 28.25
N GLY A 191 28.49 43.03 27.35
CA GLY A 191 28.68 43.15 25.90
C GLY A 191 29.37 41.96 25.23
N VAL A 192 29.62 40.87 25.96
CA VAL A 192 30.30 39.67 25.43
C VAL A 192 29.29 38.76 24.71
N PRO A 193 29.43 38.52 23.41
CA PRO A 193 28.57 37.59 22.68
C PRO A 193 28.95 36.14 22.96
N LYS A 194 27.96 35.30 23.28
CA LYS A 194 28.05 33.84 23.33
C LYS A 194 27.22 33.25 22.20
N THR A 195 27.86 32.48 21.33
CA THR A 195 27.20 31.77 20.23
C THR A 195 26.97 30.31 20.60
N VAL A 196 25.74 29.83 20.41
CA VAL A 196 25.36 28.43 20.60
C VAL A 196 24.67 27.93 19.34
N ILE A 197 25.21 26.85 18.78
CA ILE A 197 24.62 26.13 17.65
C ILE A 197 23.64 25.11 18.24
N GLY A 198 22.40 25.09 17.75
CA GLY A 198 21.41 24.07 18.09
C GLY A 198 21.31 22.98 17.01
N ASP A 199 20.31 22.14 17.16
CA ASP A 199 20.06 20.96 16.32
C ASP A 199 19.86 21.31 14.84
N ILE A 200 20.35 20.45 13.94
CA ILE A 200 20.15 20.57 12.48
C ILE A 200 18.74 20.13 12.13
N ILE A 201 18.05 20.94 11.33
CA ILE A 201 16.70 20.70 10.85
C ILE A 201 16.78 20.28 9.38
N LYS A 202 16.40 19.04 9.07
CA LYS A 202 16.25 18.55 7.70
C LYS A 202 14.82 18.06 7.47
N PHE A 203 14.22 18.49 6.37
CA PHE A 203 12.91 18.01 5.92
C PHE A 203 13.05 17.09 4.71
N THR A 204 12.49 15.88 4.80
CA THR A 204 12.35 15.01 3.63
C THR A 204 11.28 15.54 2.67
N ALA A 205 10.21 16.15 3.20
CA ALA A 205 9.14 16.75 2.40
C ALA A 205 8.46 17.89 3.17
N ILE A 206 7.96 18.88 2.44
CA ILE A 206 7.27 20.07 2.97
C ILE A 206 6.03 20.33 2.11
N VAL A 207 4.90 20.60 2.75
CA VAL A 207 3.66 21.02 2.08
C VAL A 207 3.41 22.48 2.47
N PHE A 208 3.33 23.38 1.50
CA PHE A 208 3.14 24.80 1.75
C PHE A 208 2.28 25.48 0.68
N GLN A 209 1.61 26.57 1.04
CA GLN A 209 0.75 27.31 0.12
C GLN A 209 1.46 28.58 -0.38
N LYS A 210 1.75 28.65 -1.68
CA LYS A 210 2.36 29.80 -2.34
C LYS A 210 1.30 30.55 -3.16
N GLY A 211 0.62 31.49 -2.49
CA GLY A 211 -0.51 32.23 -3.07
C GLY A 211 -1.74 31.34 -3.26
N SER A 212 -2.25 31.22 -4.50
CA SER A 212 -3.35 30.32 -4.83
C SER A 212 -2.93 28.87 -5.11
N LYS A 213 -1.63 28.58 -5.15
CA LYS A 213 -1.08 27.25 -5.45
C LYS A 213 -0.64 26.54 -4.18
N LEU A 214 -0.91 25.24 -4.07
CA LEU A 214 -0.33 24.40 -3.02
C LEU A 214 0.87 23.65 -3.60
N ASN A 215 2.04 23.86 -3.02
CA ASN A 215 3.27 23.20 -3.43
C ASN A 215 3.64 22.12 -2.43
N ILE A 216 4.00 20.94 -2.95
CA ILE A 216 4.55 19.82 -2.19
C ILE A 216 6.00 19.66 -2.65
N SER A 217 6.95 20.11 -1.83
CA SER A 217 8.38 19.97 -2.10
C SER A 217 8.90 18.68 -1.48
N LEU A 218 9.69 17.92 -2.23
CA LEU A 218 10.25 16.62 -1.86
C LEU A 218 11.78 16.62 -2.06
N ASP A 219 12.51 16.03 -1.11
CA ASP A 219 13.96 15.79 -1.21
C ASP A 219 14.28 14.85 -2.39
N SER A 220 15.08 15.32 -3.35
CA SER A 220 15.52 14.51 -4.49
C SER A 220 16.31 13.27 -4.05
N VAL A 221 17.07 13.34 -2.94
CA VAL A 221 17.79 12.19 -2.37
C VAL A 221 16.82 11.10 -1.90
N ALA A 222 15.68 11.49 -1.32
CA ALA A 222 14.70 10.54 -0.80
C ALA A 222 13.89 9.84 -1.90
N VAL A 223 13.83 10.41 -3.10
CA VAL A 223 13.09 9.87 -4.25
C VAL A 223 13.99 9.12 -5.24
N PHE A 224 15.21 9.62 -5.49
CA PHE A 224 16.15 9.10 -6.48
C PHE A 224 17.47 8.57 -5.88
N GLY A 225 17.56 8.45 -4.55
CA GLY A 225 18.73 7.91 -3.85
C GLY A 225 19.92 8.87 -3.72
N PRO A 226 21.01 8.44 -3.04
CA PRO A 226 22.12 9.30 -2.64
C PRO A 226 22.88 9.95 -3.79
N THR A 227 22.90 9.33 -4.96
CA THR A 227 23.60 9.86 -6.15
C THR A 227 22.84 10.96 -6.86
N LYS A 228 21.53 11.17 -6.60
CA LYS A 228 20.59 12.08 -7.29
C LYS A 228 20.44 11.90 -8.82
N SER A 229 21.40 11.27 -9.50
CA SER A 229 21.43 11.00 -10.95
C SER A 229 20.68 9.74 -11.38
N MET A 230 19.94 9.07 -10.48
CA MET A 230 19.20 7.86 -10.84
C MET A 230 18.00 8.22 -11.73
N LYS A 231 17.94 7.57 -12.91
CA LYS A 231 16.85 7.76 -13.89
C LYS A 231 15.54 7.06 -13.50
N THR A 232 15.56 6.26 -12.44
CA THR A 232 14.43 5.51 -11.89
C THR A 232 14.20 5.89 -10.44
N VAL A 233 12.95 5.91 -10.00
CA VAL A 233 12.60 6.12 -8.58
C VAL A 233 13.16 4.99 -7.72
N GLU A 234 13.62 5.31 -6.51
CA GLU A 234 14.04 4.30 -5.54
C GLU A 234 12.83 3.53 -5.00
N LYS A 235 12.84 2.20 -5.16
CA LYS A 235 11.69 1.33 -4.85
C LYS A 235 11.34 1.26 -3.36
N THR A 236 12.31 1.52 -2.49
CA THR A 236 12.19 1.42 -1.03
C THR A 236 11.62 2.70 -0.43
N GLN A 237 12.33 3.83 -0.58
CA GLN A 237 11.93 5.09 0.04
C GLN A 237 11.11 5.97 -0.92
N GLY A 238 11.53 6.09 -2.17
CA GLY A 238 10.90 6.95 -3.17
C GLY A 238 9.48 6.55 -3.53
N GLU A 239 9.22 5.25 -3.79
CA GLU A 239 7.86 4.77 -4.07
C GLU A 239 6.90 4.98 -2.88
N VAL A 240 7.37 4.83 -1.64
CA VAL A 240 6.55 5.08 -0.43
C VAL A 240 6.21 6.56 -0.31
N MET A 241 7.19 7.43 -0.55
CA MET A 241 7.03 8.89 -0.51
C MET A 241 6.07 9.38 -1.59
N LEU A 242 6.25 8.96 -2.84
CA LEU A 242 5.33 9.29 -3.94
C LEU A 242 3.92 8.70 -3.74
N SER A 243 3.82 7.51 -3.14
CA SER A 243 2.52 6.93 -2.74
C SER A 243 1.82 7.81 -1.70
N ALA A 244 2.55 8.26 -0.68
CA ALA A 244 2.00 9.17 0.33
C ALA A 244 1.56 10.51 -0.29
N THR A 245 2.32 11.04 -1.26
CA THR A 245 1.96 12.27 -1.99
C THR A 245 0.68 12.06 -2.81
N ALA A 246 0.57 10.94 -3.54
CA ALA A 246 -0.64 10.60 -4.27
C ALA A 246 -1.86 10.44 -3.33
N ASP A 247 -1.66 9.83 -2.16
CA ASP A 247 -2.72 9.68 -1.15
C ASP A 247 -3.14 11.02 -0.53
N LEU A 248 -2.23 11.96 -0.32
CA LEU A 248 -2.55 13.34 0.09
C LEU A 248 -3.41 14.04 -0.98
N ILE A 249 -3.01 13.96 -2.25
CA ILE A 249 -3.75 14.55 -3.38
C ILE A 249 -5.17 13.95 -3.47
N LYS A 250 -5.31 12.61 -3.43
CA LYS A 250 -6.62 11.92 -3.46
C LYS A 250 -7.57 12.39 -2.35
N ARG A 251 -7.05 12.67 -1.15
CA ARG A 251 -7.87 13.02 0.03
C ARG A 251 -8.46 14.43 -0.03
N ARG A 252 -7.72 15.37 -0.62
CA ARG A 252 -7.99 16.81 -0.46
C ARG A 252 -8.16 17.58 -1.76
N TYR A 253 -7.57 17.10 -2.85
CA TYR A 253 -7.38 17.85 -4.09
C TYR A 253 -7.80 17.00 -5.30
N TYR A 254 -8.99 16.41 -5.23
CA TYR A 254 -9.56 15.63 -6.33
C TYR A 254 -9.82 16.53 -7.56
N ASN A 255 -9.44 16.05 -8.75
CA ASN A 255 -9.61 16.75 -10.03
C ASN A 255 -8.92 18.13 -10.13
N VAL A 256 -7.88 18.37 -9.31
CA VAL A 256 -7.03 19.57 -9.37
C VAL A 256 -5.87 19.31 -10.35
N PRO A 257 -5.58 20.21 -11.31
CA PRO A 257 -4.41 20.09 -12.19
C PRO A 257 -3.10 20.07 -11.39
N VAL A 258 -2.23 19.13 -11.74
CA VAL A 258 -0.94 18.91 -11.09
C VAL A 258 0.17 19.32 -12.05
N LYS A 259 1.13 20.09 -11.58
CA LYS A 259 2.39 20.36 -12.29
C LYS A 259 3.54 19.76 -11.49
N VAL A 260 4.35 18.92 -12.13
CA VAL A 260 5.57 18.34 -11.57
C VAL A 260 6.76 19.12 -12.11
N GLU A 261 7.53 19.74 -11.23
CA GLU A 261 8.74 20.51 -11.54
C GLU A 261 9.92 19.80 -10.87
N VAL A 262 10.91 19.34 -11.65
CA VAL A 262 12.10 18.66 -11.11
C VAL A 262 13.35 19.49 -11.39
N TYR A 263 14.10 19.78 -10.33
CA TYR A 263 15.36 20.52 -10.37
C TYR A 263 16.53 19.54 -10.25
N ALA A 264 17.33 19.43 -11.32
CA ALA A 264 18.37 18.41 -11.49
C ALA A 264 19.67 19.02 -12.04
N GLN A 265 20.76 18.25 -12.04
CA GLN A 265 22.08 18.73 -12.50
C GLN A 265 22.09 19.12 -13.99
N THR A 266 21.26 18.46 -14.80
CA THR A 266 21.08 18.75 -16.22
C THR A 266 19.60 18.72 -16.54
N ARG A 267 19.20 19.57 -17.49
CA ARG A 267 17.82 19.65 -17.97
C ARG A 267 17.27 18.29 -18.40
N ASP A 268 18.01 17.55 -19.24
CA ASP A 268 17.60 16.23 -19.74
C ASP A 268 17.31 15.23 -18.62
N LEU A 269 18.10 15.26 -17.54
CA LEU A 269 17.92 14.39 -16.39
C LEU A 269 16.69 14.79 -15.57
N GLY A 270 16.47 16.10 -15.40
CA GLY A 270 15.27 16.65 -14.78
C GLY A 270 13.99 16.32 -15.55
N GLU A 271 14.01 16.43 -16.89
CA GLU A 271 12.88 16.08 -17.75
C GLU A 271 12.56 14.57 -17.64
N LEU A 272 13.56 13.69 -17.73
CA LEU A 272 13.37 12.24 -17.54
C LEU A 272 12.82 11.90 -16.15
N GLN A 273 13.33 12.53 -15.09
CA GLN A 273 12.84 12.33 -13.72
C GLN A 273 11.39 12.83 -13.53
N ALA A 274 11.06 13.99 -14.11
CA ALA A 274 9.71 14.55 -14.11
C ALA A 274 8.72 13.64 -14.85
N GLU A 275 9.12 13.02 -15.97
CA GLU A 275 8.31 12.03 -16.68
C GLU A 275 8.05 10.77 -15.86
N GLN A 276 9.04 10.25 -15.12
CA GLN A 276 8.84 9.09 -14.24
C GLN A 276 7.83 9.40 -13.13
N ILE A 277 7.95 10.56 -12.49
CA ILE A 277 7.02 11.01 -11.44
C ILE A 277 5.62 11.25 -12.03
N ARG A 278 5.52 11.87 -13.20
CA ARG A 278 4.24 12.04 -13.94
C ARG A 278 3.58 10.68 -14.19
N ASN A 279 4.33 9.70 -14.69
CA ASN A 279 3.81 8.37 -15.00
C ASN A 279 3.38 7.62 -13.73
N PHE A 280 4.13 7.75 -12.64
CA PHE A 280 3.74 7.22 -11.33
C PHE A 280 2.44 7.85 -10.82
N LEU A 281 2.35 9.19 -10.81
CA LEU A 281 1.17 9.91 -10.34
C LEU A 281 -0.05 9.63 -11.23
N LYS A 282 0.10 9.54 -12.56
CA LYS A 282 -0.95 9.13 -13.50
C LYS A 282 -1.55 7.77 -13.10
N LYS A 283 -0.69 6.77 -12.85
CA LYS A 283 -1.10 5.42 -12.40
C LYS A 283 -1.73 5.43 -11.00
N ALA A 284 -1.22 6.26 -10.09
CA ALA A 284 -1.67 6.32 -8.71
C ALA A 284 -3.01 7.07 -8.55
N LEU A 285 -3.20 8.17 -9.28
CA LEU A 285 -4.37 9.06 -9.23
C LEU A 285 -5.49 8.67 -10.21
N MET A 286 -5.23 7.77 -11.17
CA MET A 286 -6.18 7.35 -12.21
C MET A 286 -6.72 8.50 -13.07
N THR A 287 -5.90 9.53 -13.28
CA THR A 287 -6.28 10.75 -13.99
C THR A 287 -5.88 10.72 -15.47
N GLY A 288 -6.65 11.40 -16.33
CA GLY A 288 -6.32 11.58 -17.75
C GLY A 288 -5.05 12.41 -17.99
N GLU A 289 -4.46 12.25 -19.17
CA GLU A 289 -3.13 12.81 -19.51
C GLU A 289 -3.05 14.33 -19.45
N THR A 290 -4.15 15.03 -19.72
CA THR A 290 -4.21 16.49 -19.78
C THR A 290 -4.15 17.20 -18.42
N VAL A 291 -4.16 16.45 -17.31
CA VAL A 291 -4.27 17.01 -15.95
C VAL A 291 -2.91 17.05 -15.22
N ILE A 292 -1.89 16.31 -15.69
CA ILE A 292 -0.57 16.25 -15.05
C ILE A 292 0.51 16.73 -16.03
N ALA A 293 0.99 17.96 -15.84
CA ALA A 293 2.13 18.52 -16.55
C ALA A 293 3.47 18.14 -15.88
N SER A 294 4.55 18.09 -16.64
CA SER A 294 5.90 17.75 -16.16
C SER A 294 6.96 18.63 -16.84
N GLU A 295 7.80 19.29 -16.05
CA GLU A 295 8.90 20.14 -16.53
C GLU A 295 10.20 19.83 -15.76
N GLY A 296 11.32 19.84 -16.47
CA GLY A 296 12.67 19.68 -15.91
C GLY A 296 13.46 20.99 -15.97
N PHE A 297 14.16 21.30 -14.89
CA PHE A 297 15.00 22.48 -14.73
C PHE A 297 16.43 22.10 -14.34
N GLU A 298 17.39 22.91 -14.80
CA GLU A 298 18.80 22.78 -14.46
C GLU A 298 19.13 23.61 -13.22
N GLU A 299 19.71 22.98 -12.20
CA GLU A 299 20.06 23.59 -10.92
C GLU A 299 21.34 22.98 -10.31
N SER A 300 22.00 23.77 -9.46
CA SER A 300 23.15 23.32 -8.68
C SER A 300 22.82 22.12 -7.79
N PHE A 301 23.78 21.22 -7.53
CA PHE A 301 23.60 20.00 -6.74
C PHE A 301 22.96 20.22 -5.37
N ALA A 302 23.27 21.36 -4.72
CA ALA A 302 22.63 21.80 -3.49
C ALA A 302 21.10 21.96 -3.68
N GLN A 303 20.68 22.72 -4.69
CA GLN A 303 19.30 23.16 -4.91
C GLN A 303 18.36 22.13 -5.56
N GLN A 304 18.86 20.92 -5.83
CA GLN A 304 18.10 19.83 -6.46
C GLN A 304 16.99 19.29 -5.56
N ARG A 305 15.76 19.41 -6.05
CA ARG A 305 14.50 19.07 -5.35
C ARG A 305 13.41 18.74 -6.38
N ILE A 306 12.29 18.24 -5.88
CA ILE A 306 11.09 17.96 -6.68
C ILE A 306 9.95 18.77 -6.11
N ASP A 307 9.38 19.68 -6.88
CA ASP A 307 8.23 20.50 -6.48
C ASP A 307 6.98 20.04 -7.25
N ILE A 308 5.94 19.62 -6.54
CA ILE A 308 4.65 19.21 -7.10
C ILE A 308 3.63 20.30 -6.77
N ALA A 309 3.30 21.13 -7.75
CA ALA A 309 2.39 22.26 -7.62
C ALA A 309 0.97 21.87 -8.03
N LEU A 310 0.03 22.00 -7.10
CA LEU A 310 -1.40 21.84 -7.29
C LEU A 310 -2.00 23.20 -7.63
N MET A 311 -2.50 23.33 -8.85
CA MET A 311 -3.05 24.56 -9.41
C MET A 311 -4.53 24.66 -9.01
N ASN A 312 -4.84 25.37 -7.94
CA ASN A 312 -6.23 25.65 -7.59
C ASN A 312 -6.90 26.48 -8.71
N LYS A 313 -8.17 26.18 -8.99
CA LYS A 313 -8.97 26.90 -10.02
C LYS A 313 -9.57 28.18 -9.46
#